data_AF-A0A497V9N4-F1
#
_entry.id   AF-A0A497V9N4-F1
#
_cell.length_a   1.000
_cell.length_b   1.000
_cell.length_c   1.000
_cell.angle_alpha   90.00
_cell.angle_beta   90.00
_cell.angle_gamma   90.00
#
_symmetry.space_group_name_H-M   'P 1'
#
loop_
_entity.id
_entity.type
_entity.pdbx_description
1 polymer ?
#
loop_
_entity_poly.entity_id
_entity_poly.type
_entity_poly.pdbx_seq_one_letter_code
_entity_poly.pdbx_strand_id
1 'polypeptide(L)'
;MAVKERPPSGLLASFSAPLWERLGLVGVRPEWIVKGQHRGYDWMAIELDHRPTGMFQETYVTTTVFVVRLPHQSPDWYLPSHHITPEQQVCVDDACVYAAALGQRPRVRTWTHWLDLAVDAAEEVIRTEGMRRNDSPQQKAGRADEASWNPSDTSLLLLWLVPMAVFSFLNVMMLLEAYGDWQRHGAILRCHPKTAMGTYLQDWKAMAYAASLAVPLLIVPKALYTMATRMYKPGFLFQLCVEGAIWAGTTYALYHARQALVESVQRAC
;
A
#
# COMPACT_ATOMS: atom_id res chain seq x y z
N MET A 1 -8.36 9.43 34.30
CA MET A 1 -9.05 9.24 33.01
C MET A 1 -8.37 10.13 31.99
N ALA A 2 -7.94 9.57 30.85
CA ALA A 2 -7.36 10.37 29.78
C ALA A 2 -8.50 11.01 28.96
N VAL A 3 -8.48 12.33 28.79
CA VAL A 3 -9.58 13.11 28.17
C VAL A 3 -9.19 13.48 26.74
N LYS A 4 -10.13 13.39 25.81
CA LYS A 4 -9.93 13.89 24.44
C LYS A 4 -9.95 15.41 24.45
N GLU A 5 -8.84 15.99 24.03
CA GLU A 5 -8.63 17.43 23.93
C GLU A 5 -8.53 17.85 22.46
N ARG A 6 -8.92 19.10 22.19
CA ARG A 6 -8.69 19.70 20.87
C ARG A 6 -7.18 19.94 20.68
N PRO A 7 -6.60 19.65 19.51
CA PRO A 7 -5.18 19.88 19.30
C PRO A 7 -4.89 21.39 19.33
N PRO A 8 -3.79 21.83 19.97
CA PRO A 8 -3.39 23.23 19.92
C PRO A 8 -3.03 23.64 18.49
N SER A 9 -3.25 24.92 18.18
CA SER A 9 -2.86 25.49 16.89
C SER A 9 -1.35 25.34 16.68
N GLY A 10 -0.95 24.78 15.53
CA GLY A 10 0.46 24.57 15.21
C GLY A 10 1.10 23.34 15.86
N LEU A 11 0.33 22.43 16.48
CA LEU A 11 0.85 21.20 17.11
C LEU A 11 1.80 20.42 16.19
N LEU A 12 1.43 20.22 14.92
CA LEU A 12 2.27 19.43 14.00
C LEU A 12 3.59 20.13 13.66
N ALA A 13 3.65 21.46 13.73
CA ALA A 13 4.84 22.25 13.43
C ALA A 13 5.84 22.32 14.59
N SER A 14 5.48 21.83 15.80
CA SER A 14 6.40 21.80 16.93
C SER A 14 7.35 20.60 16.92
N PHE A 15 7.14 19.63 16.01
CA PHE A 15 7.96 18.44 15.89
C PHE A 15 9.02 18.63 14.80
N SER A 16 10.26 18.20 15.07
CA SER A 16 11.42 18.53 14.23
C SER A 16 11.59 17.58 13.04
N ALA A 17 11.36 16.28 13.24
CA ALA A 17 11.45 15.24 12.22
C ALA A 17 10.38 14.14 12.45
N PRO A 18 9.09 14.48 12.34
CA PRO A 18 8.02 13.59 12.80
C PRO A 18 7.78 12.38 11.89
N LEU A 19 7.21 11.33 12.47
CA LEU A 19 6.91 10.06 11.79
C LEU A 19 6.06 10.22 10.52
N TRP A 20 5.06 11.11 10.52
CA TRP A 20 4.16 11.28 9.38
C TRP A 20 4.86 11.86 8.14
N GLU A 21 5.95 12.61 8.31
CA GLU A 21 6.77 13.07 7.18
C GLU A 21 7.61 11.93 6.62
N ARG A 22 8.21 11.11 7.49
CA ARG A 22 8.98 9.92 7.08
C ARG A 22 8.11 8.88 6.37
N LEU A 23 6.84 8.76 6.77
CA LEU A 23 5.86 7.89 6.12
C LEU A 23 5.23 8.50 4.84
N GLY A 24 5.58 9.73 4.49
CA GLY A 24 5.07 10.41 3.30
C GLY A 24 3.56 10.67 3.33
N LEU A 25 2.98 10.90 4.52
CA LEU A 25 1.55 11.18 4.64
C LEU A 25 1.23 12.58 4.10
N VAL A 26 0.18 12.69 3.29
CA VAL A 26 -0.20 13.94 2.61
C VAL A 26 -1.47 14.53 3.21
N GLY A 27 -1.50 15.86 3.36
CA GLY A 27 -2.68 16.57 3.86
C GLY A 27 -3.01 16.26 5.32
N VAL A 28 -1.98 16.02 6.13
CA VAL A 28 -2.09 15.63 7.55
C VAL A 28 -2.77 16.73 8.38
N ARG A 29 -3.79 16.35 9.15
CA ARG A 29 -4.52 17.22 10.08
C ARG A 29 -4.78 16.51 11.40
N PRO A 30 -4.49 17.14 12.56
CA PRO A 30 -4.82 16.54 13.84
C PRO A 30 -6.31 16.73 14.14
N GLU A 31 -7.03 15.65 14.47
CA GLU A 31 -8.43 15.70 14.91
C GLU A 31 -8.53 15.98 16.40
N TRP A 32 -7.82 15.21 17.22
CA TRP A 32 -7.80 15.33 18.68
C TRP A 32 -6.52 14.76 19.27
N ILE A 33 -6.26 15.13 20.52
CA ILE A 33 -5.15 14.60 21.32
C ILE A 33 -5.64 14.03 22.65
N VAL A 34 -4.89 13.07 23.19
CA VAL A 34 -5.05 12.57 24.54
C VAL A 34 -3.67 12.52 25.17
N LYS A 35 -3.54 12.97 26.41
CA LYS A 35 -2.26 12.98 27.14
C LYS A 35 -2.34 12.14 28.40
N GLY A 36 -1.18 11.70 28.86
CA GLY A 36 -1.06 11.01 30.14
C GLY A 36 0.38 10.64 30.44
N GLN A 37 0.54 9.76 31.42
CA GLN A 37 1.82 9.17 31.77
C GLN A 37 1.73 7.65 31.62
N HIS A 38 2.80 7.02 31.14
CA HIS A 38 2.91 5.56 30.98
C HIS A 38 4.34 5.14 31.28
N ARG A 39 4.52 4.21 32.22
CA ARG A 39 5.85 3.73 32.67
C ARG A 39 6.84 4.86 33.02
N GLY A 40 6.33 5.97 33.58
CA GLY A 40 7.13 7.13 33.98
C GLY A 40 7.35 8.18 32.89
N TYR A 41 7.01 7.90 31.63
CA TYR A 41 7.14 8.83 30.52
C TYR A 41 5.85 9.61 30.24
N ASP A 42 5.99 10.88 29.91
CA ASP A 42 4.90 11.70 29.38
C ASP A 42 4.60 11.26 27.94
N TRP A 43 3.32 11.00 27.65
CA TRP A 43 2.88 10.60 26.32
C TRP A 43 1.68 11.40 25.83
N MET A 44 1.55 11.43 24.49
CA MET A 44 0.43 12.01 23.78
C MET A 44 -0.01 11.10 22.63
N ALA A 45 -1.27 10.69 22.60
CA ALA A 45 -1.88 10.11 21.41
C ALA A 45 -2.50 11.22 20.56
N ILE A 46 -2.25 11.21 19.26
CA ILE A 46 -2.76 12.16 18.28
C ILE A 46 -3.51 11.35 17.22
N GLU A 47 -4.80 11.62 17.01
CA GLU A 47 -5.49 11.14 15.81
C GLU A 47 -5.22 12.08 14.65
N LEU A 48 -4.61 11.55 13.60
CA LEU A 48 -4.26 12.26 12.37
C LEU A 48 -5.13 11.77 11.23
N ASP A 49 -5.87 12.69 10.63
CA ASP A 49 -6.47 12.47 9.32
C ASP A 49 -5.47 12.84 8.23
N HIS A 50 -5.39 11.99 7.22
CA HIS A 50 -4.54 12.20 6.06
C HIS A 50 -5.19 11.62 4.80
N ARG A 51 -4.70 12.05 3.64
CA ARG A 51 -5.16 11.52 2.36
C ARG A 51 -4.35 10.28 2.01
N PRO A 52 -4.99 9.22 1.47
CA PRO A 52 -4.24 8.13 0.89
C PRO A 52 -3.45 8.67 -0.31
N THR A 53 -2.18 8.27 -0.43
CA THR A 53 -1.34 8.63 -1.56
C THR A 53 -1.91 7.95 -2.82
N GLY A 54 -2.49 8.71 -3.75
CA GLY A 54 -3.11 8.20 -4.99
C GLY A 54 -4.12 9.17 -5.63
N MET A 55 -4.56 8.86 -6.85
CA MET A 55 -5.45 9.73 -7.66
C MET A 55 -6.87 9.93 -7.11
N PHE A 56 -7.30 9.19 -6.07
CA PHE A 56 -8.66 9.27 -5.55
C PHE A 56 -8.74 10.26 -4.38
N GLN A 57 -9.10 11.50 -4.69
CA GLN A 57 -8.97 12.67 -3.81
C GLN A 57 -9.97 12.75 -2.64
N GLU A 58 -10.96 11.86 -2.55
CA GLU A 58 -12.12 12.05 -1.66
C GLU A 58 -12.16 11.17 -0.42
N THR A 59 -11.22 10.22 -0.24
CA THR A 59 -11.22 9.36 0.95
C THR A 59 -10.21 9.86 1.97
N TYR A 60 -10.61 10.05 3.23
CA TYR A 60 -9.67 10.31 4.33
C TYR A 60 -9.39 9.02 5.09
N VAL A 61 -8.13 8.84 5.48
CA VAL A 61 -7.66 7.74 6.31
C VAL A 61 -7.18 8.32 7.63
N THR A 62 -7.51 7.67 8.74
CA THR A 62 -7.06 8.10 10.06
C THR A 62 -5.98 7.17 10.59
N THR A 63 -4.95 7.77 11.17
CA THR A 63 -3.85 7.10 11.84
C THR A 63 -3.75 7.66 13.27
N THR A 64 -3.71 6.79 14.27
CA THR A 64 -3.36 7.22 15.63
C THR A 64 -1.84 7.15 15.82
N VAL A 65 -1.23 8.25 16.21
CA VAL A 65 0.20 8.35 16.55
C VAL A 65 0.36 8.53 18.05
N PHE A 66 1.19 7.69 18.65
CA PHE A 66 1.58 7.76 20.05
C PHE A 66 2.95 8.42 20.12
N VAL A 67 3.03 9.53 20.83
CA VAL A 67 4.25 10.33 21.02
C VAL A 67 4.68 10.16 22.47
N VAL A 68 5.92 9.77 22.70
CA VAL A 68 6.55 9.67 24.01
C VAL A 68 7.67 10.70 24.08
N ARG A 69 7.65 11.56 25.10
CA ARG A 69 8.68 12.59 25.26
C ARG A 69 9.94 12.00 25.89
N LEU A 70 11.09 12.30 25.30
CA LEU A 70 12.39 11.91 25.84
C LEU A 70 12.81 12.83 26.99
N PRO A 71 13.73 12.39 27.88
CA PRO A 71 14.14 13.17 29.05
C PRO A 71 14.76 14.53 28.72
N HIS A 72 15.46 14.62 27.59
CA HIS A 72 16.09 15.83 27.08
C HIS A 72 16.13 15.83 25.55
N GLN A 73 16.32 17.03 24.99
CA GLN A 73 16.50 17.19 23.55
C GLN A 73 17.94 16.84 23.17
N SER A 74 18.12 15.97 22.19
CA SER A 74 19.44 15.56 21.69
C SER A 74 19.39 15.23 20.20
N PRO A 75 20.30 15.78 19.38
CA PRO A 75 20.43 15.39 17.98
C PRO A 75 21.11 14.01 17.81
N ASP A 76 21.63 13.44 18.89
CA ASP A 76 22.31 12.14 18.89
C ASP A 76 21.32 10.98 19.12
N TRP A 77 20.02 11.27 19.32
CA TRP A 77 18.98 10.25 19.35
C TRP A 77 18.94 9.48 18.03
N TYR A 78 18.96 8.17 18.14
CA TYR A 78 19.01 7.31 16.98
C TYR A 78 18.22 6.04 17.18
N LEU A 79 17.27 5.82 16.28
CA LEU A 79 16.56 4.56 16.14
C LEU A 79 16.78 4.05 14.71
N PRO A 80 17.29 2.82 14.53
CA PRO A 80 17.46 2.22 13.22
C PRO A 80 16.19 2.18 12.37
N SER A 81 16.33 2.25 11.05
CA SER A 81 15.21 2.18 10.09
C SER A 81 14.42 0.87 10.13
N HIS A 82 14.98 -0.22 10.66
CA HIS A 82 14.29 -1.52 10.80
C HIS A 82 13.13 -1.51 11.82
N HIS A 83 12.96 -0.43 12.58
CA HIS A 83 11.80 -0.20 13.45
C HIS A 83 10.60 0.42 12.70
N ILE A 84 10.79 0.77 11.43
CA ILE A 84 9.73 1.16 10.49
C ILE A 84 9.56 0.00 9.50
N THR A 85 8.53 -0.80 9.71
CA THR A 85 8.15 -2.02 8.96
C THR A 85 6.63 -2.05 8.80
N PRO A 86 6.03 -2.92 7.95
CA PRO A 86 4.56 -2.98 7.84
C PRO A 86 3.81 -3.19 9.18
N GLU A 87 4.47 -3.77 10.18
CA GLU A 87 3.87 -4.16 11.46
C GLU A 87 4.23 -3.19 12.60
N GLN A 88 5.36 -2.48 12.48
CA GLN A 88 5.87 -1.55 13.49
C GLN A 88 6.23 -0.22 12.83
N GLN A 89 5.65 0.89 13.28
CA GLN A 89 5.92 2.21 12.71
C GLN A 89 6.54 3.08 13.79
N VAL A 90 7.81 2.83 14.11
CA VAL A 90 8.47 3.53 15.21
C VAL A 90 9.61 4.38 14.68
N CYS A 91 9.64 5.65 15.07
CA CYS A 91 10.76 6.53 14.76
C CYS A 91 11.06 7.45 15.94
N VAL A 92 12.16 8.17 15.83
CA VAL A 92 12.62 9.13 16.83
C VAL A 92 12.98 10.44 16.14
N ASP A 93 12.72 11.56 16.81
CA ASP A 93 13.27 12.86 16.45
C ASP A 93 14.23 13.35 17.56
N ASP A 94 14.50 14.65 17.62
CA ASP A 94 15.42 15.21 18.61
C ASP A 94 14.85 15.30 20.05
N ALA A 95 13.56 15.04 20.28
CA ALA A 95 12.92 15.20 21.60
C ALA A 95 11.86 14.14 21.94
N CYS A 96 11.42 13.33 20.98
CA CYS A 96 10.28 12.45 21.08
C CYS A 96 10.50 11.15 20.30
N VAL A 97 9.90 10.07 20.81
CA VAL A 97 9.70 8.81 20.09
C VAL A 97 8.25 8.72 19.64
N TYR A 98 8.05 8.20 18.44
CA TYR A 98 6.75 8.05 17.81
C TYR A 98 6.47 6.58 17.56
N ALA A 99 5.25 6.12 17.83
CA ALA A 99 4.71 4.86 17.33
C ALA A 99 3.38 5.13 16.62
N ALA A 100 3.18 4.64 15.39
CA ALA A 100 1.93 4.85 14.66
C ALA A 100 1.14 3.56 14.40
N ALA A 101 -0.15 3.61 14.71
CA ALA A 101 -1.15 2.69 14.19
C ALA A 101 -1.62 3.15 12.81
N LEU A 102 -0.80 2.89 11.79
CA LEU A 102 -1.03 3.38 10.43
C LEU A 102 -2.37 2.90 9.85
N GLY A 103 -3.16 3.85 9.35
CA GLY A 103 -4.49 3.59 8.78
C GLY A 103 -5.51 3.00 9.76
N GLN A 104 -5.27 3.15 11.06
CA GLN A 104 -6.06 2.56 12.13
C GLN A 104 -6.39 3.57 13.24
N ARG A 105 -7.55 3.36 13.86
CA ARG A 105 -7.98 3.99 15.12
C ARG A 105 -8.10 2.90 16.20
N PRO A 106 -6.97 2.46 16.82
CA PRO A 106 -6.99 1.40 17.82
C PRO A 106 -7.92 1.77 18.99
N ARG A 107 -8.63 0.77 19.52
CA ARG A 107 -9.47 0.95 20.71
C ARG A 107 -8.59 1.29 21.90
N VAL A 108 -9.06 2.14 22.82
CA VAL A 108 -8.30 2.56 24.01
C VAL A 108 -7.70 1.37 24.78
N ARG A 109 -8.41 0.24 24.88
CA ARG A 109 -7.90 -0.99 25.53
C ARG A 109 -6.63 -1.57 24.92
N THR A 110 -6.33 -1.28 23.66
CA THR A 110 -5.12 -1.75 22.95
C THR A 110 -4.04 -0.67 22.88
N TRP A 111 -4.25 0.50 23.48
CA TRP A 111 -3.25 1.57 23.47
C TRP A 111 -2.03 1.21 24.29
N THR A 112 -2.19 0.43 25.36
CA THR A 112 -1.07 -0.05 26.17
C THR A 112 0.02 -0.70 25.32
N HIS A 113 -0.37 -1.52 24.33
CA HIS A 113 0.58 -2.13 23.39
C HIS A 113 1.39 -1.11 22.58
N TRP A 114 0.74 -0.07 22.05
CA TRP A 114 1.40 0.97 21.26
C TRP A 114 2.27 1.88 22.14
N LEU A 115 1.83 2.15 23.36
CA LEU A 115 2.60 2.91 24.35
C LEU A 115 3.81 2.12 24.84
N ASP A 116 3.67 0.81 25.07
CA ASP A 116 4.79 -0.07 25.39
C ASP A 116 5.81 -0.07 24.26
N LEU A 117 5.36 -0.18 23.00
CA LEU A 117 6.23 -0.11 21.83
C LEU A 117 7.02 1.22 21.76
N ALA A 118 6.34 2.36 22.00
CA ALA A 118 6.99 3.67 22.01
C ALA A 118 7.95 3.85 23.19
N VAL A 119 7.60 3.33 24.38
CA VAL A 119 8.45 3.40 25.58
C VAL A 119 9.66 2.48 25.45
N ASP A 120 9.50 1.26 24.92
CA ASP A 120 10.61 0.33 24.71
C ASP A 120 11.62 0.92 23.71
N ALA A 121 11.14 1.59 22.67
CA ALA A 121 11.99 2.34 21.74
C ALA A 121 12.65 3.58 22.40
N ALA A 122 11.94 4.28 23.28
CA ALA A 122 12.54 5.37 24.08
C ALA A 122 13.67 4.84 24.98
N GLU A 123 13.45 3.72 25.68
CA GLU A 123 14.46 3.06 26.50
C GLU A 123 15.65 2.58 25.65
N GLU A 124 15.42 2.06 24.44
CA GLU A 124 16.48 1.69 23.49
C GLU A 124 17.34 2.90 23.08
N VAL A 125 16.69 4.01 22.70
CA VAL A 125 17.37 5.24 22.26
C VAL A 125 18.18 5.84 23.42
N ILE A 126 17.63 5.86 24.63
CA ILE A 126 18.32 6.35 25.83
C ILE A 126 19.52 5.45 26.15
N ARG A 127 19.35 4.12 26.10
CA ARG A 127 20.44 3.17 26.37
C ARG A 127 21.57 3.27 25.34
N THR A 128 21.25 3.67 24.11
CA THR A 128 22.22 3.78 23.01
C THR A 128 22.73 5.21 22.80
N GLU A 129 22.37 6.14 23.69
CA GLU A 129 22.80 7.54 23.61
C GLU A 129 24.33 7.66 23.53
N GLY A 130 24.81 8.50 22.62
CA GLY A 130 26.23 8.82 22.51
C GLY A 130 27.10 7.70 21.92
N MET A 131 26.60 6.47 21.78
CA MET A 131 27.33 5.36 21.12
C MET A 131 27.73 5.69 19.67
N ARG A 132 27.06 6.66 19.06
CA ARG A 132 27.24 7.08 17.66
C ARG A 132 27.60 8.55 17.49
N ARG A 133 28.02 9.21 18.57
CA ARG A 133 28.39 10.64 18.56
C ARG A 133 29.55 10.92 17.60
N ASN A 134 30.47 9.95 17.48
CA ASN A 134 31.67 10.02 16.66
C ASN A 134 31.47 9.56 15.22
N ASP A 135 30.24 9.23 14.81
CA ASP A 135 29.96 8.87 13.42
C ASP A 135 30.36 10.01 12.48
N SER A 136 31.06 9.66 11.40
CA SER A 136 31.45 10.61 10.36
C SER A 136 30.22 11.23 9.69
N PRO A 137 30.34 12.44 9.08
CA PRO A 137 29.24 13.08 8.36
C PRO A 137 28.63 12.19 7.26
N GLN A 138 29.45 11.36 6.60
CA GLN A 138 28.99 10.40 5.60
C GLN A 138 28.15 9.27 6.21
N GLN A 139 28.52 8.77 7.39
CA GLN A 139 27.72 7.78 8.13
C GLN A 139 26.41 8.37 8.67
N LYS A 140 26.38 9.67 9.00
CA LYS A 140 25.14 10.36 9.37
C LYS A 140 24.22 10.55 8.16
N ALA A 141 24.76 10.97 7.02
CA ALA A 141 24.02 11.14 5.77
C ALA A 141 23.44 9.81 5.26
N GLY A 142 24.26 8.75 5.17
CA GLY A 142 23.80 7.43 4.72
C GLY A 142 22.69 6.82 5.58
N ARG A 143 22.54 7.27 6.84
CA ARG A 143 21.44 6.87 7.73
C ARG A 143 20.17 7.69 7.53
N ALA A 144 20.29 8.99 7.26
CA ALA A 144 19.15 9.78 6.81
C ALA A 144 18.58 9.21 5.49
N ASP A 145 19.47 8.65 4.67
CA ASP A 145 19.16 7.98 3.41
C ASP A 145 18.82 6.48 3.56
N GLU A 146 18.88 5.91 4.78
CA GLU A 146 18.45 4.52 4.98
C GLU A 146 16.98 4.39 4.58
N ALA A 147 16.69 3.42 3.71
CA ALA A 147 15.34 3.17 3.24
C ALA A 147 14.43 2.81 4.42
N SER A 148 13.66 3.78 4.90
CA SER A 148 12.54 3.53 5.81
C SER A 148 11.45 2.81 5.05
N TRP A 149 10.77 1.85 5.69
CA TRP A 149 9.62 1.21 5.07
C TRP A 149 8.62 2.27 4.60
N ASN A 150 8.33 2.23 3.31
CA ASN A 150 7.37 3.11 2.68
C ASN A 150 6.15 2.26 2.29
N PRO A 151 4.93 2.57 2.76
CA PRO A 151 3.72 1.90 2.28
C PRO A 151 3.52 2.06 0.77
N SER A 152 4.17 3.08 0.16
CA SER A 152 4.27 3.29 -1.28
C SER A 152 5.56 2.74 -1.90
N ASP A 153 6.28 1.82 -1.25
CA ASP A 153 7.41 1.13 -1.86
C ASP A 153 6.93 0.53 -3.19
N THR A 154 7.32 1.24 -4.23
CA THR A 154 6.62 1.28 -5.50
C THR A 154 6.92 0.00 -6.26
N SER A 155 8.02 -0.66 -5.92
CA SER A 155 8.53 -1.87 -6.55
C SER A 155 7.49 -3.00 -6.60
N LEU A 156 6.90 -3.37 -5.45
CA LEU A 156 5.97 -4.50 -5.35
C LEU A 156 4.56 -4.15 -5.85
N LEU A 157 4.16 -2.88 -5.68
CA LEU A 157 2.93 -2.35 -6.27
C LEU A 157 3.00 -2.37 -7.79
N LEU A 158 4.11 -1.88 -8.36
CA LEU A 158 4.36 -1.88 -9.81
C LEU A 158 4.45 -3.29 -10.37
N LEU A 159 5.05 -4.23 -9.63
CA LEU A 159 5.14 -5.64 -10.04
C LEU A 159 3.77 -6.25 -10.38
N TRP A 160 2.72 -5.87 -9.65
CA TRP A 160 1.37 -6.39 -9.90
C TRP A 160 0.53 -5.46 -10.78
N LEU A 161 0.56 -4.15 -10.53
CA LEU A 161 -0.32 -3.19 -11.19
C LEU A 161 0.08 -2.93 -12.65
N VAL A 162 1.38 -2.92 -12.97
CA VAL A 162 1.83 -2.67 -14.35
C VAL A 162 1.42 -3.82 -15.28
N PRO A 163 1.68 -5.10 -14.96
CA PRO A 163 1.17 -6.20 -15.76
C PRO A 163 -0.35 -6.21 -15.83
N MET A 164 -1.05 -6.01 -14.70
CA MET A 164 -2.51 -5.94 -14.69
C MET A 164 -3.03 -4.89 -15.67
N ALA A 165 -2.47 -3.69 -15.69
CA ALA A 165 -2.87 -2.63 -16.60
C ALA A 165 -2.59 -3.01 -18.07
N VAL A 166 -1.38 -3.47 -18.38
CA VAL A 166 -0.97 -3.81 -19.75
C VAL A 166 -1.81 -4.95 -20.32
N PHE A 167 -1.94 -6.06 -19.58
CA PHE A 167 -2.69 -7.23 -20.05
C PHE A 167 -4.20 -6.97 -20.07
N SER A 168 -4.73 -6.13 -19.18
CA SER A 168 -6.14 -5.74 -19.23
C SER A 168 -6.43 -4.86 -20.44
N PHE A 169 -5.53 -3.94 -20.78
CA PHE A 169 -5.64 -3.17 -22.01
C PHE A 169 -5.67 -4.09 -23.25
N LEU A 170 -4.77 -5.08 -23.31
CA LEU A 170 -4.76 -6.08 -24.39
C LEU A 170 -6.06 -6.90 -24.45
N ASN A 171 -6.59 -7.34 -23.31
CA ASN A 171 -7.87 -8.06 -23.25
C ASN A 171 -9.03 -7.19 -23.77
N VAL A 172 -9.06 -5.90 -23.43
CA VAL A 172 -10.08 -4.96 -23.93
C VAL A 172 -9.97 -4.78 -25.45
N MET A 173 -8.76 -4.59 -25.97
CA MET A 173 -8.55 -4.46 -27.43
C MET A 173 -9.03 -5.72 -28.17
N MET A 174 -8.66 -6.90 -27.69
CA MET A 174 -9.14 -8.17 -28.25
C MET A 174 -10.66 -8.34 -28.14
N LEU A 175 -11.28 -7.87 -27.06
CA LEU A 175 -12.73 -7.93 -26.87
C LEU A 175 -13.45 -7.00 -27.85
N LEU A 176 -12.90 -5.82 -28.12
CA LEU A 176 -13.43 -4.89 -29.12
C LEU A 176 -13.34 -5.46 -30.54
N GLU A 177 -12.21 -6.08 -30.90
CA GLU A 177 -12.06 -6.79 -32.18
C GLU A 177 -13.09 -7.92 -32.30
N ALA A 178 -13.18 -8.78 -31.28
CA ALA A 178 -14.13 -9.89 -31.25
C ALA A 178 -15.59 -9.42 -31.34
N TYR A 179 -15.94 -8.34 -30.65
CA TYR A 179 -17.27 -7.74 -30.73
C TYR A 179 -17.57 -7.20 -32.13
N GLY A 180 -16.61 -6.54 -32.76
CA GLY A 180 -16.73 -6.03 -34.12
C GLY A 180 -16.95 -7.15 -35.15
N ASP A 181 -16.21 -8.25 -35.03
CA ASP A 181 -16.39 -9.41 -35.90
C ASP A 181 -17.76 -10.07 -35.69
N TRP A 182 -18.15 -10.26 -34.42
CA TRP A 182 -19.43 -10.86 -34.08
C TRP A 182 -20.61 -10.02 -34.59
N GLN A 183 -20.56 -8.69 -34.46
CA GLN A 183 -21.60 -7.81 -35.01
C GLN A 183 -21.70 -7.88 -36.54
N ARG A 184 -20.57 -7.94 -37.24
CA ARG A 184 -20.55 -7.91 -38.72
C ARG A 184 -20.88 -9.26 -39.36
N HIS A 185 -20.43 -10.36 -38.75
CA HIS A 185 -20.43 -11.68 -39.37
C HIS A 185 -21.20 -12.74 -38.56
N GLY A 186 -21.74 -12.40 -37.39
CA GLY A 186 -22.37 -13.34 -36.47
C GLY A 186 -21.38 -14.33 -35.83
N ALA A 187 -20.07 -14.11 -35.99
CA ALA A 187 -19.00 -15.01 -35.57
C ALA A 187 -17.73 -14.22 -35.28
N ILE A 188 -16.85 -14.76 -34.44
CA ILE A 188 -15.51 -14.21 -34.22
C ILE A 188 -14.55 -14.91 -35.17
N LEU A 189 -13.88 -14.12 -36.02
CA LEU A 189 -12.99 -14.57 -37.06
C LEU A 189 -11.55 -14.29 -36.67
N ARG A 190 -10.65 -15.27 -36.80
CA ARG A 190 -9.20 -15.01 -36.77
C ARG A 190 -8.52 -15.81 -37.86
N CYS A 191 -8.00 -15.16 -38.89
CA CYS A 191 -7.05 -15.83 -39.79
C CYS A 191 -5.64 -15.65 -39.25
N HIS A 192 -4.85 -16.73 -39.26
CA HIS A 192 -3.46 -16.63 -38.85
C HIS A 192 -2.65 -15.96 -39.96
N PRO A 193 -1.81 -14.95 -39.66
CA PRO A 193 -1.08 -14.21 -40.68
C PRO A 193 0.01 -15.04 -41.39
N LYS A 194 0.31 -16.26 -40.90
CA LYS A 194 1.38 -17.13 -41.39
C LYS A 194 0.89 -18.48 -41.90
N THR A 195 -0.40 -18.79 -41.80
CA THR A 195 -0.97 -20.06 -42.26
C THR A 195 -2.29 -19.79 -42.99
N ALA A 196 -2.61 -20.59 -44.02
CA ALA A 196 -3.92 -20.59 -44.69
C ALA A 196 -5.01 -21.26 -43.81
N MET A 197 -4.98 -20.94 -42.52
CA MET A 197 -5.84 -21.49 -41.50
C MET A 197 -6.39 -20.32 -40.70
N GLY A 198 -7.68 -20.36 -40.39
CA GLY A 198 -8.27 -19.48 -39.41
C GLY A 198 -9.33 -20.16 -38.59
N THR A 199 -9.87 -19.40 -37.67
CA THR A 199 -10.82 -19.89 -36.68
C THR A 199 -12.13 -19.16 -36.81
N TYR A 200 -13.20 -19.95 -36.81
CA TYR A 200 -14.57 -19.48 -36.88
C TYR A 200 -15.29 -19.86 -35.60
N LEU A 201 -15.45 -18.90 -34.69
CA LEU A 201 -16.12 -19.10 -33.41
C LEU A 201 -17.55 -18.57 -33.49
N GLN A 202 -18.53 -19.47 -33.32
CA GLN A 202 -19.95 -19.15 -33.27
C GLN A 202 -20.61 -19.62 -31.98
N ASP A 203 -21.83 -19.15 -31.75
CA ASP A 203 -22.71 -19.56 -30.65
C ASP A 203 -22.00 -19.51 -29.30
N TRP A 204 -22.10 -20.59 -28.51
CA TRP A 204 -21.49 -20.70 -27.19
C TRP A 204 -19.97 -20.55 -27.23
N LYS A 205 -19.29 -20.89 -28.35
CA LYS A 205 -17.84 -20.73 -28.48
C LYS A 205 -17.45 -19.26 -28.59
N ALA A 206 -18.23 -18.45 -29.32
CA ALA A 206 -18.02 -17.01 -29.36
C ALA A 206 -18.22 -16.38 -27.98
N MET A 207 -19.27 -16.81 -27.25
CA MET A 207 -19.52 -16.34 -25.89
C MET A 207 -18.42 -16.76 -24.91
N ALA A 208 -17.95 -18.00 -24.97
CA ALA A 208 -16.85 -18.49 -24.13
C ALA A 208 -15.55 -17.73 -24.40
N TYR A 209 -15.27 -17.43 -25.67
CA TYR A 209 -14.13 -16.62 -26.06
C TYR A 209 -14.22 -15.19 -25.49
N ALA A 210 -15.36 -14.51 -25.66
CA ALA A 210 -15.57 -13.18 -25.09
C ALA A 210 -15.50 -13.17 -23.55
N ALA A 211 -16.13 -14.15 -22.90
CA ALA A 211 -16.10 -14.30 -21.45
C ALA A 211 -14.66 -14.48 -20.92
N SER A 212 -13.85 -15.28 -21.60
CA SER A 212 -12.46 -15.50 -21.20
C SER A 212 -11.58 -14.22 -21.27
N LEU A 213 -11.95 -13.25 -22.12
CA LEU A 213 -11.32 -11.93 -22.19
C LEU A 213 -11.85 -10.98 -21.11
N ALA A 214 -13.14 -11.06 -20.78
CA ALA A 214 -13.78 -10.17 -19.82
C ALA A 214 -13.51 -10.55 -18.36
N VAL A 215 -13.47 -11.83 -18.00
CA VAL A 215 -13.35 -12.30 -16.61
C VAL A 215 -12.12 -11.73 -15.88
N PRO A 216 -10.89 -11.71 -16.46
CA PRO A 216 -9.73 -11.11 -15.80
C PRO A 216 -9.90 -9.61 -15.49
N LEU A 217 -10.70 -8.89 -16.29
CA LEU A 217 -10.96 -7.46 -16.10
C LEU A 217 -11.73 -7.18 -14.82
N LEU A 218 -12.53 -8.13 -14.31
CA LEU A 218 -13.30 -7.95 -13.07
C LEU A 218 -12.40 -7.94 -11.81
N ILE A 219 -11.19 -8.51 -11.91
CA ILE A 219 -10.25 -8.59 -10.79
C ILE A 219 -9.50 -7.25 -10.61
N VAL A 220 -9.33 -6.48 -11.70
CA VAL A 220 -8.59 -5.20 -11.67
C VAL A 220 -9.29 -4.12 -10.83
N PRO A 221 -10.61 -3.86 -10.95
CA PRO A 221 -11.32 -2.94 -10.06
C PRO A 221 -11.18 -3.31 -8.59
N LYS A 222 -11.16 -4.61 -8.27
CA LYS A 222 -10.95 -5.08 -6.90
C LYS A 222 -9.54 -4.72 -6.40
N ALA A 223 -8.51 -4.96 -7.21
CA ALA A 223 -7.13 -4.59 -6.87
C ALA A 223 -6.96 -3.07 -6.70
N LEU A 224 -7.58 -2.26 -7.57
CA LEU A 224 -7.60 -0.81 -7.45
C LEU A 224 -8.32 -0.33 -6.18
N TYR A 225 -9.45 -0.97 -5.84
CA TYR A 225 -10.18 -0.68 -4.61
C TYR A 225 -9.37 -1.04 -3.36
N THR A 226 -8.71 -2.20 -3.36
CA THR A 226 -7.81 -2.63 -2.28
C THR A 226 -6.67 -1.63 -2.11
N MET A 227 -6.04 -1.19 -3.20
CA MET A 227 -5.03 -0.13 -3.17
C MET A 227 -5.58 1.16 -2.56
N ALA A 228 -6.69 1.68 -3.07
CA ALA A 228 -7.24 2.95 -2.62
C ALA A 228 -7.66 2.96 -1.14
N THR A 229 -8.13 1.83 -0.60
CA THR A 229 -8.75 1.76 0.74
C THR A 229 -7.88 1.11 1.81
N ARG A 230 -6.85 0.36 1.42
CA ARG A 230 -6.06 -0.47 2.35
C ARG A 230 -4.55 -0.28 2.28
N MET A 231 -4.01 0.56 1.41
CA MET A 231 -2.55 0.76 1.27
C MET A 231 -1.80 0.98 2.59
N TYR A 232 -2.44 1.64 3.55
CA TYR A 232 -1.90 1.98 4.86
C TYR A 232 -2.22 0.96 5.97
N LYS A 233 -2.96 -0.10 5.65
CA LYS A 233 -3.42 -1.09 6.62
C LYS A 233 -2.49 -2.31 6.65
N PRO A 234 -2.36 -2.97 7.81
CA PRO A 234 -1.59 -4.19 7.93
C PRO A 234 -2.17 -5.26 7.00
N GLY A 235 -1.28 -6.07 6.41
CA GLY A 235 -1.66 -7.13 5.48
C GLY A 235 -2.03 -6.67 4.07
N PHE A 236 -1.94 -5.37 3.75
CA PHE A 236 -2.18 -4.84 2.41
C PHE A 236 -1.34 -5.56 1.34
N LEU A 237 -0.03 -5.68 1.56
CA LEU A 237 0.88 -6.32 0.61
C LEU A 237 0.50 -7.78 0.36
N PHE A 238 0.18 -8.52 1.42
CA PHE A 238 -0.29 -9.89 1.29
C PHE A 238 -1.58 -9.97 0.47
N GLN A 239 -2.55 -9.09 0.75
CA GLN A 239 -3.80 -9.03 0.01
C GLN A 239 -3.57 -8.72 -1.48
N LEU A 240 -2.70 -7.74 -1.78
CA LEU A 240 -2.35 -7.39 -3.16
C LEU A 240 -1.66 -8.55 -3.88
N CYS A 241 -0.73 -9.26 -3.23
CA CYS A 241 -0.08 -10.45 -3.80
C CYS A 241 -1.07 -11.57 -4.09
N VAL A 242 -2.03 -11.82 -3.20
CA VAL A 242 -3.08 -12.82 -3.42
C VAL A 242 -3.97 -12.42 -4.59
N GLU A 243 -4.40 -11.15 -4.66
CA GLU A 243 -5.18 -10.62 -5.79
C GLU A 243 -4.39 -10.69 -7.12
N GLY A 244 -3.10 -10.37 -7.07
CA GLY A 244 -2.12 -10.52 -8.15
C GLY A 244 -2.02 -11.96 -8.67
N ALA A 245 -1.83 -12.91 -7.76
CA ALA A 245 -1.72 -14.33 -8.08
C ALA A 245 -3.04 -14.90 -8.64
N ILE A 246 -4.19 -14.52 -8.09
CA ILE A 246 -5.50 -14.91 -8.62
C ILE A 246 -5.68 -14.37 -10.04
N TRP A 247 -5.32 -13.11 -10.27
CA TRP A 247 -5.40 -12.51 -11.61
C TRP A 247 -4.47 -13.21 -12.60
N ALA A 248 -3.22 -13.47 -12.24
CA ALA A 248 -2.25 -14.13 -13.10
C ALA A 248 -2.70 -15.57 -13.42
N GLY A 249 -3.11 -16.34 -12.41
CA GLY A 249 -3.63 -17.69 -12.57
C GLY A 249 -4.89 -17.75 -13.43
N THR A 250 -5.83 -16.82 -13.22
CA THR A 250 -7.05 -16.70 -14.03
C THR A 250 -6.73 -16.37 -15.48
N THR A 251 -5.83 -15.40 -15.71
CA THR A 251 -5.40 -14.99 -17.06
C THR A 251 -4.71 -16.14 -17.78
N TYR A 252 -3.85 -16.89 -17.09
CA TYR A 252 -3.16 -18.05 -17.64
C TYR A 252 -4.11 -19.20 -17.99
N ALA A 253 -5.02 -19.57 -17.07
CA ALA A 253 -5.99 -20.64 -17.30
C ALA A 253 -6.93 -20.29 -18.46
N LEU A 254 -7.44 -19.06 -18.51
CA LEU A 254 -8.31 -18.60 -19.59
C LEU A 254 -7.57 -18.45 -20.91
N TYR A 255 -6.27 -18.11 -20.90
CA TYR A 255 -5.44 -18.15 -22.09
C TYR A 255 -5.38 -19.57 -22.70
N HIS A 256 -5.10 -20.59 -21.90
CA HIS A 256 -5.08 -21.98 -22.38
C HIS A 256 -6.45 -22.46 -22.83
N ALA A 257 -7.51 -22.12 -22.09
CA ALA A 257 -8.88 -22.42 -22.50
C ALA A 257 -9.23 -21.78 -23.85
N ARG A 258 -8.80 -20.53 -24.09
CA ARG A 258 -8.94 -19.87 -25.40
C ARG A 258 -8.17 -20.58 -26.49
N GLN A 259 -6.92 -20.98 -26.24
CA GLN A 259 -6.13 -21.68 -27.24
C GLN A 259 -6.79 -23.00 -27.64
N ALA A 260 -7.19 -23.82 -26.67
CA ALA A 260 -7.91 -25.06 -26.94
C ALA A 260 -9.24 -24.83 -27.68
N LEU A 261 -9.98 -23.77 -27.33
CA LEU A 261 -11.22 -23.39 -27.99
C LEU A 261 -10.98 -23.01 -29.46
N VAL A 262 -9.94 -22.21 -29.73
CA VAL A 262 -9.51 -21.77 -31.06
C VAL A 262 -9.06 -22.98 -31.89
N GLU A 263 -8.22 -23.86 -31.33
CA GLU A 263 -7.80 -25.11 -31.97
C GLU A 263 -8.97 -26.01 -32.34
N SER A 264 -10.02 -26.08 -31.51
CA SER A 264 -11.22 -26.90 -31.77
C SER A 264 -12.04 -26.46 -32.99
N VAL A 265 -11.79 -25.28 -33.55
CA VAL A 265 -12.52 -24.71 -34.70
C VAL A 265 -11.59 -24.25 -35.82
N GLN A 266 -10.34 -24.70 -35.83
CA GLN A 266 -9.43 -24.42 -36.93
C GLN A 266 -9.99 -25.00 -38.24
N ARG A 267 -10.13 -24.13 -39.23
CA ARG A 267 -10.52 -24.44 -40.60
C ARG A 267 -9.55 -23.74 -41.55
N ALA A 268 -9.45 -24.20 -42.79
CA ALA A 268 -8.72 -23.45 -43.79
C ALA A 268 -9.35 -22.05 -43.97
N CYS A 269 -8.53 -20.99 -43.86
CA CYS A 269 -8.80 -19.68 -44.47
C CYS A 269 -8.19 -19.76 -45.88
#